data_AF-A0A3A0AAI3-F1
#
_entry.id   AF-A0A3A0AAI3-F1
#
_cell.length_a   1.000
_cell.length_b   1.000
_cell.length_c   1.000
_cell.angle_alpha   90.00
_cell.angle_beta   90.00
_cell.angle_gamma   90.00
#
_symmetry.space_group_name_H-M   'P 1'
#
loop_
_entity.id
_entity.type
_entity.pdbx_description
1 polymer ?
#
loop_
_entity_poly.entity_id
_entity_poly.type
_entity_poly.pdbx_seq_one_letter_code
_entity_poly.pdbx_strand_id
1 'polypeptide(L)'
;MPKHRKTSEHRVQKTKQRSSIVQRDENGAIVKDWGGRIAVALTMPNTYYVGMSSLALQLLYRLFNAQPDFLCERIFWEKGAAQTGAPLLSLENERPAADFDLWAFTISWEMDYFHVVELLRQARIPPLAADRATSTQWDGRPWPLLIAGGPGVTMNPEPVAPLFDAILIGEAEEALPQFLDLCRDGLHEDRDALFAALDNTPGWYVPHLRPSNR
;
A
#
# COMPACT_ATOMS: atom_id res chain seq x y z
N MET A 1 2.77 14.92 -42.87
CA MET A 1 3.15 14.88 -41.44
C MET A 1 2.23 13.87 -40.73
N PRO A 2 2.70 12.63 -40.47
CA PRO A 2 2.53 12.10 -39.12
C PRO A 2 3.68 11.14 -38.72
N LYS A 3 4.46 11.49 -37.70
CA LYS A 3 5.43 10.58 -37.05
C LYS A 3 5.46 10.86 -35.55
N HIS A 4 4.46 10.44 -34.78
CA HIS A 4 4.58 10.41 -33.32
C HIS A 4 3.82 9.30 -32.57
N ARG A 5 3.21 8.32 -33.26
CA ARG A 5 2.39 7.30 -32.59
C ARG A 5 3.11 5.98 -32.23
N LYS A 6 4.32 5.73 -32.74
CA LYS A 6 5.00 4.42 -32.60
C LYS A 6 5.85 4.23 -31.34
N THR A 7 6.14 5.29 -30.59
CA THR A 7 7.05 5.22 -29.42
C THR A 7 6.37 4.81 -28.11
N SER A 8 5.06 5.01 -27.97
CA SER A 8 4.30 4.64 -26.77
C SER A 8 4.01 3.13 -26.69
N GLU A 9 3.62 2.52 -27.81
CA GLU A 9 3.27 1.09 -27.89
C GLU A 9 4.46 0.17 -27.57
N HIS A 10 5.66 0.51 -28.07
CA HIS A 10 6.88 -0.24 -27.78
C HIS A 10 7.33 -0.17 -26.32
N ARG A 11 7.01 0.92 -25.60
CA ARG A 11 7.37 1.08 -24.18
C ARG A 11 6.43 0.26 -23.29
N VAL A 12 5.12 0.28 -23.59
CA VAL A 12 4.10 -0.52 -22.89
C VAL A 12 4.35 -2.02 -23.08
N GLN A 13 4.75 -2.47 -24.28
CA GLN A 13 5.12 -3.86 -24.53
C GLN A 13 6.38 -4.31 -23.78
N LYS A 14 7.39 -3.44 -23.66
CA LYS A 14 8.60 -3.71 -22.89
C LYS A 14 8.34 -3.83 -21.39
N THR A 15 7.43 -3.04 -20.84
CA THR A 15 7.03 -3.11 -19.43
C THR A 15 6.25 -4.40 -19.15
N LYS A 16 5.28 -4.77 -20.02
CA LYS A 16 4.57 -6.06 -19.93
C LYS A 16 5.49 -7.28 -20.05
N GLN A 17 6.51 -7.22 -20.91
CA GLN A 17 7.50 -8.29 -21.03
C GLN A 17 8.43 -8.38 -19.81
N ARG A 18 8.68 -7.29 -19.09
CA ARG A 18 9.50 -7.32 -17.86
C ARG A 18 8.72 -7.81 -16.64
N SER A 19 7.45 -7.40 -16.45
CA SER A 19 6.61 -7.91 -15.35
C SER A 19 6.40 -9.42 -15.47
N SER A 20 6.05 -9.90 -16.67
CA SER A 20 5.79 -11.32 -16.93
C SER A 20 6.99 -12.27 -16.79
N ILE A 21 8.22 -11.76 -16.90
CA ILE A 21 9.44 -12.58 -16.72
C ILE A 21 9.86 -12.67 -15.24
N VAL A 22 9.60 -11.62 -14.44
CA VAL A 22 9.86 -11.65 -12.99
C VAL A 22 8.81 -12.51 -12.26
N GLN A 23 7.58 -12.55 -12.77
CA GLN A 23 6.39 -13.16 -12.13
C GLN A 23 6.39 -14.68 -11.93
N ARG A 24 7.06 -15.49 -12.77
CA ARG A 24 6.91 -16.97 -12.73
C ARG A 24 8.07 -17.72 -12.07
N ASP A 25 9.24 -17.11 -11.97
CA ASP A 25 10.45 -17.77 -11.47
C ASP A 25 10.97 -17.15 -10.15
N GLU A 26 10.25 -16.20 -9.55
CA GLU A 26 10.61 -15.67 -8.24
C GLU A 26 10.33 -16.70 -7.12
N ASN A 27 11.39 -17.22 -6.51
CA ASN A 27 11.25 -18.15 -5.41
C ASN A 27 10.67 -17.46 -4.16
N GLY A 28 9.59 -18.02 -3.63
CA GLY A 28 8.88 -17.47 -2.45
C GLY A 28 7.69 -16.58 -2.78
N ALA A 29 7.36 -16.37 -4.06
CA ALA A 29 6.11 -15.72 -4.45
C ALA A 29 4.89 -16.55 -4.02
N ILE A 30 3.91 -15.89 -3.40
CA ILE A 30 2.64 -16.47 -2.94
C ILE A 30 1.52 -15.81 -3.74
N VAL A 31 0.80 -16.61 -4.52
CA VAL A 31 -0.37 -16.15 -5.28
C VAL A 31 -1.61 -16.79 -4.68
N LYS A 32 -2.54 -15.96 -4.22
CA LYS A 32 -3.85 -16.39 -3.70
C LYS A 32 -4.98 -15.88 -4.61
N ASP A 33 -6.09 -16.60 -4.58
CA ASP A 33 -7.34 -16.11 -5.18
C ASP A 33 -7.94 -14.96 -4.34
N TRP A 34 -8.59 -14.02 -5.02
CA TRP A 34 -9.19 -12.84 -4.39
C TRP A 34 -10.52 -13.11 -3.67
N GLY A 35 -11.16 -14.26 -3.90
CA GLY A 35 -12.51 -14.54 -3.39
C GLY A 35 -12.60 -14.52 -1.86
N GLY A 36 -13.37 -13.55 -1.35
CA GLY A 36 -13.80 -13.46 0.06
C GLY A 36 -12.71 -13.10 1.07
N ARG A 37 -11.55 -12.60 0.62
CA ARG A 37 -10.42 -12.22 1.47
C ARG A 37 -10.26 -10.72 1.55
N ILE A 38 -9.69 -10.24 2.65
CA ILE A 38 -9.19 -8.87 2.76
C ILE A 38 -7.93 -8.76 1.91
N ALA A 39 -7.99 -7.91 0.89
CA ALA A 39 -6.91 -7.66 -0.05
C ALA A 39 -5.95 -6.59 0.47
N VAL A 40 -4.69 -6.97 0.64
CA VAL A 40 -3.62 -6.10 1.13
C VAL A 40 -2.59 -5.82 0.02
N ALA A 41 -2.47 -4.56 -0.37
CA ALA A 41 -1.30 -4.08 -1.10
C ALA A 41 -0.18 -3.80 -0.11
N LEU A 42 1.00 -4.39 -0.29
CA LEU A 42 2.17 -4.16 0.53
C LEU A 42 3.26 -3.46 -0.28
N THR A 43 3.78 -2.36 0.26
CA THR A 43 4.76 -1.54 -0.43
C THR A 43 5.89 -1.13 0.49
N MET A 44 7.12 -1.42 0.07
CA MET A 44 8.23 -0.55 0.40
C MET A 44 8.31 0.51 -0.70
N PRO A 45 8.20 1.82 -0.41
CA PRO A 45 8.11 2.87 -1.44
C PRO A 45 9.42 3.09 -2.20
N ASN A 46 9.89 2.07 -2.89
CA ASN A 46 11.15 2.02 -3.59
C ASN A 46 11.05 1.03 -4.75
N THR A 47 12.12 0.94 -5.54
CA THR A 47 12.20 0.01 -6.65
C THR A 47 12.13 -1.44 -6.18
N TYR A 48 11.69 -2.33 -7.07
CA TYR A 48 11.64 -3.77 -6.85
C TYR A 48 12.93 -4.32 -6.22
N TYR A 49 14.10 -4.00 -6.77
CA TYR A 49 15.37 -4.52 -6.26
C TYR A 49 15.67 -4.10 -4.82
N VAL A 50 15.36 -2.85 -4.45
CA VAL A 50 15.59 -2.37 -3.09
C VAL A 50 14.57 -3.01 -2.16
N GLY A 51 13.29 -3.05 -2.54
CA GLY A 51 12.23 -3.67 -1.74
C GLY A 51 12.46 -5.17 -1.52
N MET A 52 12.91 -5.89 -2.53
CA MET A 52 13.25 -7.31 -2.41
C MET A 52 14.45 -7.60 -1.52
N SER A 53 15.31 -6.60 -1.31
CA SER A 53 16.43 -6.68 -0.36
C SER A 53 16.01 -6.34 1.08
N SER A 54 14.74 -5.99 1.33
CA SER A 54 14.22 -5.62 2.65
C SER A 54 13.65 -6.82 3.39
N LEU A 55 14.25 -7.15 4.54
CA LEU A 55 13.72 -8.20 5.43
C LEU A 55 12.34 -7.85 5.96
N ALA A 56 12.08 -6.57 6.28
CA ALA A 56 10.79 -6.12 6.77
C ALA A 56 9.67 -6.37 5.73
N LEU A 57 9.93 -6.06 4.44
CA LEU A 57 8.97 -6.34 3.38
C LEU A 57 8.69 -7.85 3.26
N GLN A 58 9.74 -8.68 3.26
CA GLN A 58 9.63 -10.14 3.17
C GLN A 58 8.85 -10.73 4.35
N LEU A 59 9.09 -10.20 5.55
CA LEU A 59 8.43 -10.64 6.77
C LEU A 59 6.94 -10.29 6.74
N LEU A 60 6.60 -9.03 6.50
CA LEU A 60 5.21 -8.57 6.40
C LEU A 60 4.45 -9.34 5.32
N TYR A 61 5.06 -9.53 4.15
CA TYR A 61 4.48 -10.30 3.05
C TYR A 61 4.10 -11.72 3.47
N ARG A 62 4.97 -12.39 4.23
CA ARG A 62 4.70 -13.72 4.78
C ARG A 62 3.64 -13.69 5.89
N LEU A 63 3.68 -12.72 6.79
CA LEU A 63 2.74 -12.63 7.91
C LEU A 63 1.30 -12.41 7.43
N PHE A 64 1.09 -11.49 6.48
CA PHE A 64 -0.23 -11.32 5.87
C PHE A 64 -0.66 -12.59 5.12
N ASN A 65 0.22 -13.16 4.29
CA ASN A 65 -0.13 -14.34 3.52
C ASN A 65 -0.21 -15.64 4.36
N ALA A 66 0.23 -15.65 5.61
CA ALA A 66 0.00 -16.76 6.53
C ALA A 66 -1.47 -16.82 7.00
N GLN A 67 -2.21 -15.71 6.92
CA GLN A 67 -3.62 -15.66 7.30
C GLN A 67 -4.52 -16.19 6.17
N PRO A 68 -5.48 -17.08 6.44
CA PRO A 68 -6.35 -17.64 5.41
C PRO A 68 -7.31 -16.62 4.79
N ASP A 69 -7.75 -15.64 5.60
CA ASP A 69 -8.74 -14.62 5.23
C ASP A 69 -8.11 -13.38 4.58
N PHE A 70 -6.78 -13.36 4.43
CA PHE A 70 -6.05 -12.27 3.79
C PHE A 70 -5.31 -12.78 2.56
N LEU A 71 -5.21 -11.91 1.56
CA LEU A 71 -4.20 -12.03 0.51
C LEU A 71 -3.34 -10.77 0.55
N CYS A 72 -2.04 -10.95 0.36
CA CYS A 72 -1.13 -9.82 0.26
C CYS A 72 -0.35 -9.89 -1.04
N GLU A 73 -0.37 -8.78 -1.78
CA GLU A 73 0.33 -8.58 -3.03
C GLU A 73 1.23 -7.37 -2.92
N ARG A 74 2.33 -7.37 -3.66
CA ARG A 74 3.37 -6.35 -3.58
C ARG A 74 3.17 -5.31 -4.68
N ILE A 75 3.30 -4.03 -4.31
CA ILE A 75 3.34 -2.92 -5.25
C ILE A 75 4.66 -2.17 -5.06
N PHE A 76 5.37 -1.94 -6.17
CA PHE A 76 6.67 -1.26 -6.16
C PHE A 76 6.61 0.08 -6.87
N TRP A 77 7.40 1.02 -6.37
CA TRP A 77 7.58 2.31 -7.01
C TRP A 77 8.58 2.21 -8.15
N GLU A 78 8.30 2.92 -9.24
CA GLU A 78 9.23 3.07 -10.36
C GLU A 78 9.41 4.55 -10.70
N LYS A 79 10.67 4.97 -10.78
CA LYS A 79 11.02 6.34 -11.13
C LYS A 79 10.42 6.72 -12.48
N GLY A 80 9.61 7.78 -12.47
CA GLY A 80 9.03 8.32 -13.70
C GLY A 80 7.72 7.64 -14.13
N ALA A 81 7.25 6.60 -13.43
CA ALA A 81 6.09 5.82 -13.85
C ALA A 81 4.79 6.64 -13.80
N ALA A 82 4.61 7.45 -12.75
CA ALA A 82 3.47 8.34 -12.59
C ALA A 82 3.27 9.28 -13.80
N GLN A 83 4.36 9.77 -14.41
CA GLN A 83 4.30 10.68 -15.56
C GLN A 83 4.01 9.97 -16.88
N THR A 84 4.09 8.63 -16.92
CA THR A 84 3.81 7.86 -18.15
C THR A 84 2.32 7.56 -18.35
N GLY A 85 1.49 7.75 -17.32
CA GLY A 85 0.09 7.33 -17.33
C GLY A 85 -0.11 5.80 -17.25
N ALA A 86 0.96 5.04 -17.00
CA ALA A 86 0.86 3.61 -16.76
C ALA A 86 0.11 3.32 -15.45
N PRO A 87 -0.79 2.33 -15.42
CA PRO A 87 -1.47 1.95 -14.19
C PRO A 87 -0.47 1.45 -13.15
N LEU A 88 -0.72 1.73 -11.87
CA LEU A 88 0.02 1.13 -10.76
C LEU A 88 -0.61 -0.22 -10.42
N LEU A 89 0.11 -1.29 -10.73
CA LEU A 89 -0.37 -2.66 -10.63
C LEU A 89 0.45 -3.44 -9.60
N SER A 90 -0.21 -4.38 -8.92
CA SER A 90 0.46 -5.37 -8.09
C SER A 90 1.30 -6.35 -8.90
N LEU A 91 2.31 -6.92 -8.25
CA LEU A 91 3.25 -7.82 -8.89
C LEU A 91 2.62 -9.19 -9.19
N GLU A 92 1.84 -9.73 -8.25
CA GLU A 92 1.33 -11.11 -8.28
C GLU A 92 0.21 -11.29 -9.31
N ASN A 93 -0.82 -10.45 -9.28
CA ASN A 93 -2.00 -10.58 -10.13
C ASN A 93 -2.26 -9.38 -11.05
N GLU A 94 -1.32 -8.43 -11.14
CA GLU A 94 -1.46 -7.22 -11.97
C GLU A 94 -2.72 -6.41 -11.64
N ARG A 95 -3.06 -6.31 -10.35
CA ARG A 95 -4.25 -5.64 -9.83
C ARG A 95 -4.01 -4.16 -9.56
N PRO A 96 -4.92 -3.25 -9.97
CA PRO A 96 -4.83 -1.84 -9.62
C PRO A 96 -4.76 -1.61 -8.10
N ALA A 97 -3.90 -0.71 -7.65
CA ALA A 97 -3.76 -0.38 -6.22
C ALA A 97 -5.07 0.06 -5.54
N ALA A 98 -5.99 0.68 -6.29
CA ALA A 98 -7.28 1.12 -5.77
C ALA A 98 -8.29 -0.02 -5.53
N ASP A 99 -8.03 -1.23 -6.04
CA ASP A 99 -8.92 -2.38 -5.84
C ASP A 99 -8.69 -3.10 -4.50
N PHE A 100 -7.64 -2.76 -3.76
CA PHE A 100 -7.32 -3.35 -2.47
C PHE A 100 -8.14 -2.73 -1.33
N ASP A 101 -8.35 -3.50 -0.26
CA ASP A 101 -9.04 -3.02 0.94
C ASP A 101 -8.10 -2.24 1.87
N LEU A 102 -6.84 -2.64 1.88
CA LEU A 102 -5.75 -2.12 2.69
C LEU A 102 -4.51 -1.89 1.81
N TRP A 103 -3.84 -0.76 1.98
CA TRP A 103 -2.51 -0.53 1.43
C TRP A 103 -1.52 -0.22 2.55
N ALA A 104 -0.68 -1.19 2.86
CA ALA A 104 0.33 -1.15 3.89
C ALA A 104 1.69 -0.71 3.34
N PHE A 105 2.30 0.27 4.01
CA PHE A 105 3.60 0.80 3.66
C PHE A 105 4.63 0.50 4.76
N THR A 106 5.77 -0.08 4.38
CA THR A 106 6.95 -0.17 5.25
C THR A 106 7.97 0.87 4.80
N ILE A 107 8.18 1.91 5.60
CA ILE A 107 8.99 3.08 5.26
C ILE A 107 10.31 3.03 6.02
N SER A 108 11.41 2.99 5.28
CA SER A 108 12.76 2.87 5.86
C SER A 108 13.40 4.24 6.10
N TRP A 109 13.14 5.22 5.22
CA TRP A 109 13.79 6.53 5.25
C TRP A 109 12.82 7.65 4.89
N GLU A 110 13.09 8.88 5.34
CA GLU A 110 12.25 10.05 5.07
C GLU A 110 12.15 10.38 3.57
N MET A 111 13.16 10.01 2.78
CA MET A 111 13.11 10.19 1.33
C MET A 111 12.05 9.31 0.66
N ASP A 112 11.62 8.22 1.29
CA ASP A 112 10.57 7.35 0.75
C ASP A 112 9.19 8.05 0.79
N TYR A 113 9.02 9.12 1.58
CA TYR A 113 7.76 9.88 1.67
C TYR A 113 7.36 10.47 0.32
N PHE A 114 8.33 10.93 -0.47
CA PHE A 114 8.06 11.45 -1.82
C PHE A 114 7.54 10.34 -2.75
N HIS A 115 8.09 9.14 -2.63
CA HIS A 115 7.65 7.99 -3.43
C HIS A 115 6.24 7.52 -3.05
N VAL A 116 5.85 7.61 -1.76
CA VAL A 116 4.46 7.38 -1.34
C VAL A 116 3.51 8.32 -2.08
N VAL A 117 3.80 9.61 -2.12
CA VAL A 117 2.95 10.59 -2.83
C VAL A 117 2.91 10.31 -4.33
N GLU A 118 4.02 9.91 -4.95
CA GLU A 118 4.05 9.52 -6.36
C GLU A 118 3.20 8.27 -6.64
N LEU A 119 3.27 7.25 -5.78
CA LEU A 119 2.46 6.04 -5.87
C LEU A 119 0.96 6.37 -5.78
N LEU A 120 0.55 7.18 -4.80
CA LEU A 120 -0.86 7.59 -4.63
C LEU A 120 -1.37 8.35 -5.86
N ARG A 121 -0.55 9.27 -6.40
CA ARG A 121 -0.87 9.99 -7.64
C ARG A 121 -1.00 9.06 -8.84
N GLN A 122 -0.10 8.09 -8.99
CA GLN A 122 -0.16 7.10 -10.07
C GLN A 122 -1.41 6.21 -9.95
N ALA A 123 -1.79 5.84 -8.72
CA ALA A 123 -3.00 5.08 -8.43
C ALA A 123 -4.30 5.90 -8.58
N ARG A 124 -4.19 7.23 -8.71
CA ARG A 124 -5.32 8.18 -8.66
C ARG A 124 -6.09 8.12 -7.33
N ILE A 125 -5.38 7.84 -6.24
CA ILE A 125 -5.92 7.89 -4.88
C ILE A 125 -5.61 9.28 -4.30
N PRO A 126 -6.58 9.97 -3.67
CA PRO A 126 -6.32 11.24 -2.99
C PRO A 126 -5.19 11.09 -1.94
N PRO A 127 -4.11 11.89 -2.03
CA PRO A 127 -2.98 11.71 -1.13
C PRO A 127 -3.31 11.96 0.35
N LEU A 128 -4.18 12.94 0.63
CA LEU A 128 -4.53 13.30 2.00
C LEU A 128 -5.67 12.42 2.52
N ALA A 129 -5.55 11.96 3.77
CA ALA A 129 -6.57 11.16 4.44
C ALA A 129 -7.91 11.90 4.53
N ALA A 130 -7.89 13.21 4.78
CA ALA A 130 -9.10 14.03 4.83
C ALA A 130 -9.86 14.06 3.48
N ASP A 131 -9.12 14.07 2.36
CA ASP A 131 -9.73 14.03 1.03
C ASP A 131 -10.32 12.65 0.73
N ARG A 132 -9.66 11.57 1.19
CA ARG A 132 -10.20 10.21 1.08
C ARG A 132 -11.45 10.01 1.95
N ALA A 133 -11.50 10.58 3.14
CA ALA A 133 -12.65 10.44 4.04
C ALA A 133 -13.93 11.11 3.50
N THR A 134 -13.78 12.12 2.64
CA THR A 134 -14.90 12.90 2.07
C THR A 134 -15.20 12.55 0.62
N SER A 135 -14.54 11.53 0.07
CA SER A 135 -14.74 11.08 -1.31
C SER A 135 -14.77 9.57 -1.42
N THR A 136 -15.28 9.08 -2.54
CA THR A 136 -15.32 7.65 -2.86
C THR A 136 -14.75 7.43 -4.26
N GLN A 137 -14.45 6.17 -4.56
CA GLN A 137 -14.10 5.74 -5.91
C GLN A 137 -15.29 5.96 -6.85
N TRP A 138 -15.02 5.96 -8.16
CA TRP A 138 -16.04 6.20 -9.20
C TRP A 138 -17.22 5.20 -9.15
N ASP A 139 -17.00 4.02 -8.58
CA ASP A 139 -17.97 2.93 -8.42
C ASP A 139 -18.66 2.95 -7.04
N GLY A 140 -18.42 3.98 -6.23
CA GLY A 140 -19.00 4.16 -4.90
C GLY A 140 -18.26 3.42 -3.78
N ARG A 141 -17.21 2.64 -4.07
CA ARG A 141 -16.41 1.99 -3.03
C ARG A 141 -15.57 3.02 -2.25
N PRO A 142 -15.29 2.76 -0.96
CA PRO A 142 -14.33 3.57 -0.23
C PRO A 142 -12.91 3.39 -0.82
N TRP A 143 -12.03 4.34 -0.53
CA TRP A 143 -10.60 4.18 -0.83
C TRP A 143 -9.98 3.07 0.06
N PRO A 144 -8.87 2.44 -0.38
CA PRO A 144 -8.10 1.55 0.49
C PRO A 144 -7.69 2.27 1.77
N LEU A 145 -7.77 1.57 2.89
CA LEU A 145 -7.22 2.07 4.16
C LEU A 145 -5.69 2.12 4.01
N LEU A 146 -5.06 3.26 4.28
CA LEU A 146 -3.62 3.42 4.17
C LEU A 146 -2.98 3.31 5.55
N ILE A 147 -2.12 2.32 5.75
CA ILE A 147 -1.28 2.21 6.95
C ILE A 147 0.19 2.38 6.63
N ALA A 148 0.95 2.89 7.59
CA ALA A 148 2.40 2.92 7.53
C ALA A 148 3.03 2.30 8.77
N GLY A 149 4.24 1.75 8.60
CA GLY A 149 5.12 1.34 9.68
C GLY A 149 6.58 1.39 9.24
N GLY A 150 7.47 0.94 10.10
CA GLY A 150 8.91 0.90 9.84
C GLY A 150 9.68 2.08 10.44
N PRO A 151 11.02 2.05 10.37
CA PRO A 151 11.89 2.97 11.10
C PRO A 151 11.65 4.45 10.78
N GLY A 152 11.37 4.79 9.52
CA GLY A 152 11.20 6.19 9.11
C GLY A 152 10.02 6.86 9.81
N VAL A 153 8.88 6.18 9.85
CA VAL A 153 7.65 6.72 10.49
C VAL A 153 7.61 6.50 12.00
N THR A 154 8.28 5.46 12.51
CA THR A 154 8.39 5.23 13.96
C THR A 154 9.19 6.34 14.63
N MET A 155 10.23 6.85 13.96
CA MET A 155 11.06 7.92 14.50
C MET A 155 10.37 9.29 14.49
N ASN A 156 9.65 9.61 13.40
CA ASN A 156 8.91 10.85 13.30
C ASN A 156 7.71 10.69 12.34
N PRO A 157 6.50 10.38 12.87
CA PRO A 157 5.33 10.14 12.03
C PRO A 157 4.68 11.42 11.50
N GLU A 158 4.87 12.56 12.18
CA GLU A 158 4.13 13.79 11.93
C GLU A 158 4.28 14.36 10.50
N PRO A 159 5.47 14.31 9.85
CA PRO A 159 5.61 14.78 8.47
C PRO A 159 4.73 14.06 7.45
N VAL A 160 4.33 12.82 7.74
CA VAL A 160 3.49 12.00 6.85
C VAL A 160 2.13 11.63 7.42
N ALA A 161 1.85 12.00 8.67
CA ALA A 161 0.55 11.80 9.32
C ALA A 161 -0.64 12.20 8.44
N PRO A 162 -0.63 13.33 7.71
CA PRO A 162 -1.77 13.69 6.84
C PRO A 162 -2.04 12.72 5.69
N LEU A 163 -1.09 11.83 5.35
CA LEU A 163 -1.22 10.86 4.25
C LEU A 163 -1.88 9.56 4.70
N PHE A 164 -1.72 9.15 5.95
CA PHE A 164 -2.07 7.81 6.45
C PHE A 164 -3.29 7.84 7.36
N ASP A 165 -4.07 6.75 7.33
CA ASP A 165 -5.23 6.57 8.19
C ASP A 165 -4.79 6.03 9.57
N ALA A 166 -3.76 5.18 9.60
CA ALA A 166 -3.10 4.75 10.83
C ALA A 166 -1.59 4.54 10.61
N ILE A 167 -0.78 4.78 11.63
CA ILE A 167 0.67 4.60 11.61
C ILE A 167 1.06 3.71 12.79
N LEU A 168 1.76 2.62 12.52
CA LEU A 168 2.38 1.79 13.53
C LEU A 168 3.73 2.41 13.95
N ILE A 169 3.84 2.69 15.25
CA ILE A 169 5.03 3.12 15.96
C ILE A 169 5.51 1.95 16.81
N GLY A 170 6.46 1.17 16.30
CA GLY A 170 6.98 -0.03 16.95
C GLY A 170 7.14 -1.21 15.99
N GLU A 171 7.17 -2.42 16.56
CA GLU A 171 7.41 -3.67 15.82
C GLU A 171 6.11 -4.25 15.26
N ALA A 172 6.15 -4.64 13.98
CA ALA A 172 4.97 -5.18 13.30
C ALA A 172 4.60 -6.57 13.80
N GLU A 173 5.59 -7.39 14.18
CA GLU A 173 5.40 -8.76 14.63
C GLU A 173 4.47 -8.85 15.86
N GLU A 174 4.52 -7.85 16.73
CA GLU A 174 3.68 -7.78 17.94
C GLU A 174 2.30 -7.18 17.65
N ALA A 175 2.24 -6.12 16.82
CA ALA A 175 1.01 -5.37 16.58
C ALA A 175 0.11 -5.98 15.49
N LEU A 176 0.70 -6.69 14.53
CA LEU A 176 -0.01 -7.17 13.35
C LEU A 176 -1.12 -8.19 13.67
N PRO A 177 -0.94 -9.18 14.58
CA PRO A 177 -2.02 -10.12 14.92
C PRO A 177 -3.30 -9.42 15.37
N GLN A 178 -3.19 -8.47 16.30
CA GLN A 178 -4.34 -7.70 16.79
C GLN A 178 -4.94 -6.81 15.70
N PHE A 179 -4.11 -6.18 14.86
CA PHE A 179 -4.58 -5.39 13.73
C PHE A 179 -5.40 -6.22 12.75
N LEU A 180 -4.96 -7.44 12.44
CA LEU A 180 -5.68 -8.34 11.54
C LEU A 180 -7.05 -8.74 12.11
N ASP A 181 -7.14 -9.00 13.42
CA ASP A 181 -8.41 -9.25 14.10
C ASP A 181 -9.35 -8.05 13.99
N LEU A 182 -8.86 -6.84 14.27
CA LEU A 182 -9.65 -5.61 14.12
C LEU A 182 -10.13 -5.40 12.67
N CYS A 183 -9.30 -5.75 11.67
CA CYS A 183 -9.70 -5.68 10.27
C CYS A 183 -10.80 -6.69 9.92
N ARG A 184 -10.77 -7.91 10.47
CA ARG A 184 -11.82 -8.92 10.25
C ARG A 184 -13.19 -8.40 10.69
N ASP A 185 -13.21 -7.71 11.82
CA ASP A 185 -14.46 -7.25 12.44
C ASP A 185 -14.94 -5.90 11.88
N GLY A 186 -14.01 -4.98 11.57
CA GLY A 186 -14.36 -3.57 11.35
C GLY A 186 -14.08 -3.01 9.95
N LEU A 187 -13.22 -3.63 9.12
CA LEU A 187 -12.74 -2.98 7.89
C LEU A 187 -13.84 -2.68 6.87
N HIS A 188 -14.83 -3.57 6.78
CA HIS A 188 -15.97 -3.47 5.87
C HIS A 188 -17.28 -3.09 6.57
N GLU A 189 -17.36 -3.20 7.90
CA GLU A 189 -18.58 -2.93 8.67
C GLU A 189 -18.61 -1.50 9.20
N ASP A 190 -17.59 -1.10 9.96
CA ASP A 190 -17.51 0.21 10.62
C ASP A 190 -16.05 0.64 10.76
N ARG A 191 -15.60 1.45 9.80
CA ARG A 191 -14.22 1.98 9.79
C ARG A 191 -13.96 2.96 10.94
N ASP A 192 -14.96 3.69 11.39
CA ASP A 192 -14.78 4.63 12.50
C ASP A 192 -14.58 3.88 13.82
N ALA A 193 -15.32 2.79 14.03
CA ALA A 193 -15.07 1.88 15.14
C ALA A 193 -13.69 1.22 15.05
N LEU A 194 -13.26 0.80 13.85
CA LEU A 194 -11.90 0.29 13.62
C LEU A 194 -10.83 1.34 14.02
N PHE A 195 -10.97 2.59 13.58
CA PHE A 195 -10.03 3.66 13.95
C PHE A 195 -10.01 3.94 15.45
N ALA A 196 -11.18 3.96 16.11
CA ALA A 196 -11.26 4.11 17.55
C ALA A 196 -10.58 2.94 18.29
N ALA A 197 -10.74 1.71 17.82
CA ALA A 197 -10.07 0.55 18.40
C ALA A 197 -8.54 0.61 18.22
N LEU A 198 -8.07 1.07 17.04
CA LEU A 198 -6.65 1.28 16.78
C LEU A 198 -6.06 2.37 17.68
N ASP A 199 -6.71 3.53 17.87
CA ASP A 199 -6.21 4.61 18.75
C ASP A 199 -6.10 4.18 20.22
N ASN A 200 -6.87 3.17 20.64
CA ASN A 200 -6.78 2.56 21.97
C ASN A 200 -5.79 1.37 22.04
N THR A 201 -5.17 1.00 20.93
CA THR A 201 -4.22 -0.12 20.87
C THR A 201 -2.78 0.41 20.93
N PRO A 202 -1.94 -0.09 21.86
CA PRO A 202 -0.54 0.33 21.95
C PRO A 202 0.21 0.22 20.62
N GLY A 203 1.00 1.25 20.30
CA GLY A 203 1.80 1.31 19.07
C GLY A 203 1.07 1.92 17.88
N TRP A 204 -0.25 2.06 17.89
CA TRP A 204 -0.97 2.70 16.79
C TRP A 204 -1.18 4.20 17.03
N TYR A 205 -0.86 4.99 16.02
CA TYR A 205 -1.16 6.42 15.94
C TYR A 205 -2.20 6.63 14.84
N VAL A 206 -3.35 7.22 15.19
CA VAL A 206 -4.44 7.53 14.25
C VAL A 206 -4.52 9.05 14.09
N PRO A 207 -3.90 9.64 13.05
CA PRO A 207 -3.68 11.09 12.98
C PRO A 207 -4.95 11.92 13.05
N HIS A 208 -6.04 11.47 12.44
CA HIS A 208 -7.30 12.22 12.42
C HIS A 208 -7.97 12.32 13.81
N LEU A 209 -7.75 11.36 14.70
CA LEU A 209 -8.27 11.37 16.08
C LEU A 209 -7.36 12.14 17.04
N ARG A 210 -6.12 12.40 16.62
CA ARG A 210 -5.08 13.09 17.39
C ARG A 210 -4.47 14.25 16.58
N PRO A 211 -5.28 15.19 16.06
CA PRO A 211 -4.76 16.28 15.26
C PRO A 211 -3.72 17.04 16.08
N SER A 212 -2.51 17.22 15.54
CA SER A 212 -1.45 17.93 16.25
C SER A 212 -1.95 19.30 16.67
N ASN A 213 -1.72 19.66 17.93
CA ASN A 213 -2.02 20.99 18.46
C ASN A 213 -1.28 22.00 17.59
N ARG A 214 -2.01 22.70 16.71
CA ARG A 214 -1.51 23.83 15.92
C ARG A 214 -0.94 24.92 16.81
#